data_AF-A0A5J4T8Z8-F1
#
_entry.id   AF-A0A5J4T8Z8-F1
#
_cell.length_a   1.000
_cell.length_b   1.000
_cell.length_c   1.000
_cell.angle_alpha   90.00
_cell.angle_beta   90.00
_cell.angle_gamma   90.00
#
_symmetry.space_group_name_H-M   'P 1'
#
loop_
_entity.id
_entity.type
_entity.pdbx_description
1 polymer ?
#
loop_
_entity_poly.entity_id
_entity_poly.type
_entity_poly.pdbx_seq_one_letter_code
_entity_poly.pdbx_strand_id
1 'polypeptide(L)' 'DIKPENLLVNSDGHLKIADFGEAVYLERPYSQVIKKTAGTFFFFSPEVCSSQPYKGPPVDIWAIGVRLIITISEYQK' A
#
# COMPACT_ATOMS: atom_id res chain seq x y z
N ASP A 1 -2.51 -0.27 3.43
CA ASP A 1 -1.33 -0.58 4.28
C ASP A 1 -0.49 -1.68 3.63
N ILE A 2 0.03 -1.40 2.43
CA ILE A 2 0.91 -2.33 1.70
C ILE A 2 2.35 -2.09 2.19
N LYS A 3 2.89 -3.07 2.91
CA LYS A 3 4.19 -3.01 3.57
C LYS A 3 4.78 -4.42 3.75
N PRO A 4 6.10 -4.59 3.95
CA PRO A 4 6.73 -5.90 4.08
C PRO A 4 6.03 -6.83 5.08
N GLU A 5 5.60 -6.30 6.22
CA GLU A 5 4.98 -7.06 7.30
C GLU A 5 3.63 -7.68 6.89
N ASN A 6 2.94 -7.08 5.91
CA ASN A 6 1.63 -7.51 5.42
C ASN A 6 1.74 -8.33 4.10
N LEU A 7 2.97 -8.62 3.67
CA LEU A 7 3.28 -9.35 2.44
C LEU A 7 3.89 -10.71 2.79
N LEU A 8 3.03 -11.72 2.90
CA LEU A 8 3.42 -13.07 3.31
C LEU A 8 3.84 -13.90 2.09
N VAL A 9 4.92 -14.67 2.21
CA VAL A 9 5.39 -15.58 1.17
C VAL A 9 5.35 -17.00 1.71
N ASN A 10 4.69 -17.91 0.99
CA ASN A 10 4.66 -19.33 1.38
C ASN A 10 5.94 -20.07 0.93
N SER A 11 6.07 -21.34 1.29
CA SER A 11 7.22 -22.19 0.92
C SER A 11 7.43 -22.34 -0.58
N ASP A 12 6.37 -22.16 -1.38
CA ASP A 12 6.42 -22.28 -2.85
C ASP A 12 6.77 -20.95 -3.53
N GLY A 13 7.03 -19.89 -2.74
CA GLY A 13 7.32 -18.56 -3.25
C GLY A 13 6.09 -17.73 -3.66
N HIS A 14 4.88 -18.19 -3.37
CA HIS A 14 3.66 -17.43 -3.65
C HIS A 14 3.44 -16.31 -2.63
N LEU A 15 3.31 -15.09 -3.15
CA LEU A 15 2.98 -13.89 -2.38
C LEU A 15 1.49 -13.82 -2.07
N LYS A 16 1.15 -13.50 -0.82
CA LYS A 16 -0.21 -13.24 -0.35
C LYS A 16 -0.24 -11.95 0.47
N ILE A 17 -1.27 -11.14 0.26
CA ILE A 17 -1.53 -9.94 1.06
C ILE A 17 -2.30 -10.37 2.32
N ALA A 18 -1.88 -9.85 3.47
CA ALA A 18 -2.50 -10.06 4.77
C ALA A 18 -2.84 -8.73 5.45
N ASP A 19 -3.51 -8.81 6.60
CA ASP A 19 -3.92 -7.68 7.44
C ASP A 19 -4.73 -6.58 6.70
N PHE A 20 -6.05 -6.80 6.63
CA PHE A 20 -7.00 -5.91 5.98
C PHE A 20 -7.59 -4.86 6.96
N GLY A 21 -6.97 -4.62 8.11
CA GLY A 21 -7.50 -3.69 9.13
C GLY A 21 -7.70 -2.25 8.64
N GLU A 22 -6.90 -1.82 7.65
CA GLU A 22 -7.00 -0.50 7.01
C GLU A 22 -7.64 -0.55 5.61
N ALA A 23 -8.19 -1.70 5.20
CA ALA A 23 -8.83 -1.82 3.90
C ALA A 23 -10.16 -1.04 3.86
N VAL A 24 -10.45 -0.45 2.71
CA VAL A 24 -11.71 0.26 2.46
C VAL A 24 -12.42 -0.38 1.27
N TYR A 25 -13.70 -0.67 1.43
CA TYR A 25 -14.52 -1.16 0.33
C TYR A 25 -14.81 -0.03 -0.65
N LEU A 26 -14.54 -0.28 -1.94
CA LEU A 26 -14.84 0.66 -3.01
C LEU A 26 -15.85 0.07 -3.99
N GLU A 27 -16.91 0.82 -4.25
CA GLU A 27 -17.89 0.45 -5.27
C GLU A 27 -17.39 0.83 -6.66
N ARG A 28 -17.69 -0.02 -7.67
CA ARG A 28 -17.40 0.31 -9.07
C ARG A 28 -18.19 1.57 -9.46
N PRO A 29 -17.54 2.56 -10.13
CA PRO A 29 -16.30 2.46 -10.89
C PRO A 29 -15.02 2.88 -10.12
N TYR A 30 -14.97 2.73 -8.79
CA TYR A 30 -13.83 3.09 -7.94
C TYR A 30 -13.50 4.60 -7.94
N SER A 31 -14.54 5.43 -8.03
CA SER A 31 -14.44 6.89 -8.04
C SER A 31 -14.54 7.54 -6.65
N GLN A 32 -14.85 6.74 -5.63
CA GLN A 32 -15.02 7.22 -4.26
C GLN A 32 -13.72 7.85 -3.73
N VAL A 33 -13.88 8.96 -3.04
CA VAL A 33 -12.78 9.71 -2.44
C VAL A 33 -12.71 9.39 -0.96
N ILE A 34 -11.52 9.00 -0.50
CA ILE A 34 -11.22 8.67 0.88
C ILE A 34 -10.67 9.92 1.57
N LYS A 35 -11.23 10.26 2.74
CA LYS A 35 -10.81 11.43 3.56
C LYS A 35 -10.04 11.03 4.83
N LYS A 36 -9.87 9.73 5.08
CA LYS A 36 -9.15 9.17 6.23
C LYS A 36 -7.66 9.03 5.89
N THR A 37 -6.80 9.51 6.77
CA THR A 37 -5.37 9.14 6.76
C THR A 37 -5.20 7.80 7.49
N ALA A 38 -4.66 6.79 6.80
CA ALA A 38 -4.63 5.40 7.26
C ALA A 38 -3.41 4.65 6.71
N GLY A 39 -2.91 3.69 7.48
CA GLY A 39 -1.75 2.86 7.15
C GLY A 39 -0.43 3.32 7.77
N THR A 40 0.67 2.74 7.30
CA THR A 40 2.02 2.98 7.84
C THR A 40 2.72 4.16 7.15
N PHE A 41 3.14 5.15 7.95
CA PHE A 41 3.69 6.44 7.49
C PHE A 41 4.79 6.33 6.41
N PHE A 42 5.72 5.37 6.54
CA PHE A 42 6.83 5.19 5.59
C PHE A 42 6.40 4.81 4.16
N PHE A 43 5.16 4.34 3.99
CA PHE A 43 4.61 3.91 2.70
C PHE A 43 3.56 4.87 2.15
N PHE A 44 3.37 6.03 2.78
CA PHE A 44 2.39 7.02 2.34
C PHE A 44 2.77 7.63 1.01
N SER A 45 1.76 7.84 0.17
CA SER A 45 1.88 8.66 -1.02
C SER A 45 1.86 10.15 -0.66
N PRO A 46 2.35 11.04 -1.56
CA PRO A 46 2.46 12.47 -1.27
C PRO A 46 1.12 13.13 -0.89
N GLU A 47 0.03 12.72 -1.54
CA GLU A 47 -1.31 13.21 -1.25
C GLU A 47 -1.83 12.75 0.12
N VAL A 48 -1.48 11.55 0.57
CA VAL A 48 -1.82 11.05 1.92
C VAL A 48 -1.01 11.79 2.97
N CYS A 49 0.29 11.99 2.76
CA CYS A 49 1.14 12.81 3.64
C CYS A 49 0.60 14.23 3.82
N SER A 50 0.03 14.79 2.76
CA SER A 50 -0.54 16.14 2.74
C SER A 50 -1.99 16.19 3.27
N SER A 51 -2.50 15.07 3.81
CA SER A 51 -3.89 14.90 4.27
C SER A 51 -4.93 15.32 3.23
N GLN A 52 -4.61 15.18 1.95
CA GLN A 52 -5.54 15.48 0.87
C GLN A 52 -6.50 14.31 0.67
N PRO A 53 -7.76 14.57 0.30
CA PRO A 53 -8.65 13.52 -0.13
C PRO A 53 -8.08 12.78 -1.36
N TYR A 54 -8.08 11.45 -1.34
CA TYR A 54 -7.43 10.64 -2.36
C TYR A 54 -8.32 9.51 -2.89
N LYS A 55 -7.91 8.91 -4.01
CA LYS A 55 -8.50 7.65 -4.51
C LYS A 55 -7.64 6.49 -4.01
N GLY A 56 -8.27 5.41 -3.55
CA GLY A 56 -7.55 4.26 -2.99
C GLY A 56 -6.51 3.63 -3.93
N PRO A 57 -6.88 3.20 -5.16
CA PRO A 57 -5.97 2.41 -5.99
C PRO A 57 -4.63 3.09 -6.32
N PRO A 58 -4.57 4.38 -6.69
CA PRO A 58 -3.28 5.07 -6.88
C PRO A 58 -2.36 5.07 -5.66
N VAL A 59 -2.92 5.21 -4.45
CA VAL A 59 -2.16 5.21 -3.19
C VAL A 59 -1.57 3.84 -2.90
N ASP A 60 -2.31 2.75 -3.16
CA ASP A 60 -1.78 1.39 -3.02
C ASP A 60 -0.64 1.11 -4.02
N ILE A 61 -0.75 1.62 -5.27
CA ILE A 61 0.33 1.52 -6.28
C ILE A 61 1.60 2.26 -5.83
N TRP A 62 1.47 3.43 -5.21
CA TRP A 62 2.62 4.14 -4.63
C TRP A 62 3.33 3.29 -3.59
N ALA A 63 2.59 2.74 -2.63
CA ALA A 63 3.15 1.91 -1.56
C ALA A 63 3.88 0.66 -2.12
N ILE A 64 3.34 0.03 -3.17
CA ILE A 64 4.01 -1.05 -3.91
C ILE A 64 5.34 -0.57 -4.50
N GLY A 65 5.37 0.60 -5.13
CA GLY A 65 6.58 1.19 -5.69
C GLY A 65 7.67 1.42 -4.65
N VAL A 66 7.31 1.99 -3.49
CA VAL A 66 8.22 2.16 -2.34
C VAL A 66 8.79 0.81 -1.90
N ARG A 67 7.94 -0.22 -1.75
CA ARG A 67 8.37 -1.57 -1.37
C ARG A 67 9.34 -2.18 -2.38
N LEU A 68 9.06 -2.03 -3.68
CA LEU A 68 9.92 -2.56 -4.75
C LEU A 68 11.31 -1.92 -4.70
N ILE A 69 11.38 -0.59 -4.55
CA ILE A 69 12.66 0.13 -4.46
C ILE A 69 13.47 -0.33 -3.25
N ILE A 70 12.84 -0.50 -2.09
CA ILE A 70 13.49 -1.03 -0.88
C ILE A 70 14.08 -2.42 -1.17
N THR A 71 13.29 -3.32 -1.75
CA THR A 71 13.73 -4.69 -2.08
C THR A 71 14.97 -4.69 -2.99
N ILE A 72 14.95 -3.87 -4.05
CA ILE A 72 16.07 -3.78 -4.99
C ILE A 72 17.31 -3.21 -4.31
N SER A 73 17.13 -2.21 -3.45
CA SER A 73 18.22 -1.55 -2.72
C SER A 73 18.84 -2.45 -1.65
N GLU A 74 18.06 -3.35 -1.05
CA GLU A 74 18.53 -4.37 -0.12
C GLU A 74 19.30 -5.49 -0.84
N TYR A 75 18.87 -5.89 -2.04
CA TYR A 75 19.54 -6.93 -2.84
C TYR A 75 20.94 -6.52 -3.31
N GLN A 76 21.21 -5.22 -3.45
CA GLN A 76 22.51 -4.70 -3.89
C GLN A 76 23.54 -4.54 -2.77
N LYS A 77 23.18 -4.87 -1.52
CA LYS A 77 24.09 -4.90 -0.37
C LYS A 77 24.58 -6.31 -0.11
#